data_AF-A0A1V6AVR4-F1
#
_entry.id   AF-A0A1V6AVR4-F1
#
_cell.length_a   1.000
_cell.length_b   1.000
_cell.length_c   1.000
_cell.angle_alpha   90.00
_cell.angle_beta   90.00
_cell.angle_gamma   90.00
#
_symmetry.space_group_name_H-M   'P 1'
#
loop_
_entity.id
_entity.type
_entity.pdbx_description
1 polymer ?
#
loop_
_entity_poly.entity_id
_entity_poly.type
_entity_poly.pdbx_seq_one_letter_code
_entity_poly.pdbx_strand_id
1 'polypeptide(L)'
;MKKKLTAFLVVLIMVLSTGPVSAYETSDIDIIADVFFARPGGIAAIAAGSAVFVLALPFSLPTRSAGVVGQRLVLDPVEFTFCRPVGDFHYRLGSWDCWYEEEQAEIAPIEEEAPPPEPYVEPERPPIHDRN
;
A
#
# COMPACT_ATOMS: atom_id res chain seq x y z
N MET A 1 -4.63 -28.18 39.03
CA MET A 1 -5.30 -27.83 37.76
C MET A 1 -4.72 -26.57 37.10
N LYS A 2 -4.44 -25.48 37.83
CA LYS A 2 -3.90 -24.22 37.28
C LYS A 2 -2.58 -24.34 36.49
N LYS A 3 -1.61 -25.11 36.98
CA LYS A 3 -0.29 -25.30 36.33
C LYS A 3 -0.34 -26.07 34.99
N LYS A 4 -1.36 -26.90 34.80
CA LYS A 4 -1.58 -27.67 33.57
C LYS A 4 -2.27 -26.80 32.50
N LEU A 5 -3.17 -25.90 32.95
CA LEU A 5 -3.79 -24.89 32.10
C LEU A 5 -2.78 -23.88 31.57
N THR A 6 -1.87 -23.36 32.40
CA THR A 6 -0.83 -22.42 31.95
C THR A 6 0.12 -23.08 30.94
N ALA A 7 0.52 -24.33 31.18
CA ALA A 7 1.36 -25.07 30.23
C ALA A 7 0.65 -25.29 28.89
N PHE A 8 -0.65 -25.61 28.91
CA PHE A 8 -1.44 -25.78 27.69
C PHE A 8 -1.58 -24.48 26.89
N LEU A 9 -1.80 -23.35 27.58
CA LEU A 9 -1.93 -22.04 26.93
C LEU A 9 -0.63 -21.56 26.29
N VAL A 10 0.53 -21.81 26.94
CA VAL A 10 1.85 -21.48 26.37
C VAL A 10 2.16 -22.34 25.14
N VAL A 11 1.86 -23.65 25.19
CA VAL A 11 2.05 -24.55 24.05
C VAL A 11 1.13 -24.17 22.89
N LEU A 12 -0.12 -23.79 23.16
CA LEU A 12 -1.06 -23.33 22.14
C LEU A 12 -0.55 -22.07 21.43
N ILE A 13 -0.09 -21.06 22.19
CA ILE A 13 0.49 -19.84 21.61
C ILE A 13 1.73 -20.14 20.76
N MET A 14 2.54 -21.12 21.17
CA MET A 14 3.74 -21.50 20.42
C MET A 14 3.40 -22.19 19.09
N VAL A 15 2.37 -23.05 19.07
CA VAL A 15 1.89 -23.73 17.86
C VAL A 15 1.23 -22.75 16.88
N LEU A 16 0.60 -21.67 17.38
CA LEU A 16 0.03 -20.63 16.53
C LEU A 16 1.08 -19.73 15.85
N SER A 17 2.35 -19.75 16.29
CA SER A 17 3.42 -18.95 15.66
C SER A 17 4.03 -19.59 14.42
N THR A 18 3.73 -20.86 14.12
CA THR A 18 4.10 -21.49 12.85
C THR A 18 3.04 -21.25 11.79
N GLY A 19 3.01 -20.03 11.24
CA GLY A 19 2.25 -19.72 10.04
C GLY A 19 2.95 -20.27 8.79
N PRO A 20 2.21 -20.71 7.75
CA PRO A 20 2.81 -21.06 6.48
C PRO A 20 3.48 -19.82 5.87
N VAL A 21 4.76 -19.92 5.51
CA VAL A 21 5.40 -18.95 4.61
C VAL A 21 4.92 -19.30 3.20
N SER A 22 3.78 -18.73 2.82
CA SER A 22 3.30 -18.76 1.44
C SER A 22 3.87 -17.55 0.71
N ALA A 23 4.26 -17.71 -0.56
CA ALA A 23 4.36 -16.57 -1.45
C ALA A 23 3.00 -15.85 -1.43
N TYR A 24 3.01 -14.54 -1.18
CA TYR A 24 1.79 -13.75 -1.07
C TYR A 24 1.30 -13.43 -2.49
N GLU A 25 0.26 -14.14 -2.94
CA GLU A 25 -0.54 -13.73 -4.08
C GLU A 25 -1.77 -12.98 -3.55
N THR A 26 -2.06 -11.82 -4.11
CA THR A 26 -3.27 -11.06 -3.77
C THR A 26 -4.50 -11.90 -4.12
N SER A 27 -5.30 -12.23 -3.11
CA SER A 27 -6.53 -13.00 -3.27
C SER A 27 -7.75 -12.10 -3.47
N ASP A 28 -8.85 -12.66 -3.98
CA ASP A 28 -10.13 -11.95 -4.10
C ASP A 28 -10.60 -11.35 -2.75
N ILE A 29 -10.31 -12.06 -1.66
CA ILE A 29 -10.65 -11.60 -0.31
C ILE A 29 -9.81 -10.39 0.09
N ASP A 30 -8.54 -10.32 -0.30
CA ASP A 30 -7.68 -9.17 -0.03
C ASP A 30 -8.20 -7.92 -0.74
N ILE A 31 -8.64 -8.06 -2.00
CA ILE A 31 -9.24 -6.97 -2.78
C ILE A 31 -10.54 -6.49 -2.12
N ILE A 32 -11.45 -7.41 -1.77
CA ILE A 32 -12.72 -7.06 -1.11
C ILE A 32 -12.45 -6.40 0.23
N ALA A 33 -11.54 -6.95 1.03
CA ALA A 33 -11.17 -6.38 2.32
C ALA A 33 -10.58 -4.97 2.18
N ASP A 34 -9.74 -4.77 1.17
CA ASP A 34 -9.13 -3.48 0.89
C ASP A 34 -10.18 -2.41 0.59
N VAL A 35 -11.06 -2.67 -0.39
CA VAL A 35 -12.06 -1.70 -0.87
C VAL A 35 -13.07 -1.36 0.22
N PHE A 36 -13.55 -2.35 0.98
CA PHE A 36 -14.61 -2.12 1.96
C PHE A 36 -14.11 -1.70 3.34
N PHE A 37 -12.87 -2.02 3.71
CA PHE A 37 -12.36 -1.75 5.06
C PHE A 37 -11.09 -0.92 5.04
N ALA A 38 -10.04 -1.36 4.35
CA ALA A 38 -8.74 -0.70 4.47
C ALA A 38 -8.72 0.71 3.86
N ARG A 39 -9.35 0.94 2.70
CA ARG A 39 -9.45 2.27 2.08
C ARG A 39 -10.33 3.23 2.86
N PRO A 40 -11.56 2.87 3.27
CA PRO A 40 -12.36 3.72 4.16
C PRO A 40 -11.64 4.00 5.49
N GLY A 41 -10.96 2.99 6.05
CA GLY A 41 -10.13 3.14 7.25
C GLY A 41 -8.95 4.10 7.03
N GLY A 42 -8.31 4.03 5.86
CA GLY A 42 -7.25 4.94 5.43
C GLY A 42 -7.74 6.39 5.33
N ILE A 43 -8.90 6.62 4.72
CA ILE A 43 -9.54 7.96 4.67
C ILE A 43 -9.81 8.48 6.09
N ALA A 44 -10.33 7.63 6.98
CA ALA A 44 -10.54 8.01 8.38
C ALA A 44 -9.21 8.32 9.10
N ALA A 45 -8.15 7.57 8.82
CA ALA A 45 -6.81 7.80 9.35
C ALA A 45 -6.22 9.13 8.85
N ILE A 46 -6.45 9.52 7.59
CA ILE A 46 -6.04 10.83 7.05
C ILE A 46 -6.73 11.95 7.83
N ALA A 47 -8.05 11.85 8.04
CA ALA A 47 -8.80 12.87 8.77
C ALA A 47 -8.33 12.99 10.23
N ALA A 48 -8.21 11.85 10.92
CA ALA A 48 -7.75 11.81 12.31
C ALA A 48 -6.29 12.28 12.44
N GLY A 49 -5.41 11.78 11.58
CA GLY A 49 -3.99 12.15 11.56
C GLY A 49 -3.77 13.62 11.26
N SER A 50 -4.55 14.20 10.34
CA SER A 50 -4.54 15.65 10.07
C SER A 50 -4.96 16.47 11.29
N ALA A 51 -6.01 16.04 12.00
CA ALA A 51 -6.42 16.70 13.25
C ALA A 51 -5.33 16.63 14.32
N VAL A 52 -4.71 15.46 14.50
CA VAL A 52 -3.60 15.29 15.45
C VAL A 52 -2.38 16.10 15.04
N PHE A 53 -2.08 16.21 13.74
CA PHE A 53 -0.97 17.02 13.25
C PHE A 53 -1.12 18.50 13.63
N VAL A 54 -2.31 19.07 13.48
CA VAL A 54 -2.59 20.46 13.90
C VAL A 54 -2.34 20.63 15.40
N LEU A 55 -2.79 19.68 16.22
CA LEU A 55 -2.54 19.69 17.67
C LEU A 55 -1.05 19.49 18.02
N ALA A 56 -0.28 18.81 17.16
CA ALA A 56 1.14 18.56 17.33
C ALA A 56 2.04 19.74 16.89
N LEU A 57 1.53 20.70 16.10
CA LEU A 57 2.28 21.88 15.65
C LEU A 57 2.96 22.67 16.77
N PRO A 58 2.32 23.02 17.90
CA PRO A 58 2.99 23.76 18.98
C PRO A 58 4.22 23.03 19.57
N PHE A 59 4.30 21.71 19.45
CA PHE A 59 5.42 20.90 19.95
C PHE A 59 6.46 20.57 18.87
N SER A 60 6.00 20.40 17.63
CA SER A 60 6.86 20.02 16.50
C SER A 60 7.56 21.20 15.84
N LEU A 61 6.99 22.41 15.91
CA LEU A 61 7.62 23.62 15.38
C LEU A 61 8.89 24.02 16.14
N PRO A 62 8.93 24.10 17.49
CA PRO A 62 10.15 24.45 18.21
C PRO A 62 11.29 23.47 17.98
N THR A 63 10.97 22.18 17.80
CA THR A 63 11.93 21.11 17.54
C THR A 63 12.30 20.97 16.06
N ARG A 64 11.71 21.78 15.17
CA ARG A 64 11.84 21.71 13.71
C ARG A 64 11.52 20.32 13.14
N SER A 65 10.62 19.59 13.79
CA SER A 65 10.19 18.25 13.41
C SER A 65 8.83 18.22 12.70
N ALA A 66 8.19 19.38 12.50
CA ALA A 66 6.87 19.48 11.88
C ALA A 66 6.78 18.76 10.51
N GLY A 67 7.83 18.79 9.70
CA GLY A 67 7.86 18.04 8.43
C GLY A 67 7.79 16.52 8.63
N VAL A 68 8.53 15.99 9.59
CA VAL A 68 8.51 14.55 9.91
C VAL A 68 7.16 14.14 10.49
N VAL A 69 6.60 14.96 11.38
CA VAL A 69 5.28 14.68 11.98
C VAL A 69 4.18 14.73 10.92
N GLY A 70 4.20 15.73 10.04
CA GLY A 70 3.26 15.85 8.92
C GLY A 70 3.39 14.68 7.94
N GLN A 71 4.62 14.24 7.65
CA GLN A 71 4.86 13.06 6.82
C GLN A 71 4.15 11.84 7.40
N ARG A 72 4.39 11.52 8.69
CA ARG A 72 3.84 10.31 9.31
C ARG A 72 2.34 10.35 9.56
N LEU A 73 1.78 11.51 9.90
CA LEU A 73 0.38 11.63 10.28
C LEU A 73 -0.55 11.97 9.11
N VAL A 74 -0.04 12.52 8.03
CA VAL A 74 -0.86 13.00 6.90
C VAL A 74 -0.43 12.35 5.60
N LEU A 75 0.84 12.46 5.23
CA LEU A 75 1.30 12.05 3.90
C LEU A 75 1.39 10.52 3.75
N ASP A 76 1.93 9.81 4.73
CA ASP A 76 2.01 8.35 4.69
C ASP A 76 0.60 7.70 4.65
N PRO A 77 -0.40 8.14 5.43
CA PRO A 77 -1.78 7.68 5.28
C PRO A 77 -2.40 8.00 3.91
N VAL A 78 -2.10 9.18 3.34
CA VAL A 78 -2.55 9.55 1.98
C VAL A 78 -1.98 8.57 0.96
N GLU A 79 -0.68 8.34 1.01
CA GLU A 79 0.02 7.41 0.12
C GLU A 79 -0.56 5.99 0.23
N PHE A 80 -0.71 5.48 1.46
CA PHE A 80 -1.30 4.16 1.71
C PHE A 80 -2.71 3.99 1.16
N THR A 81 -3.50 5.07 1.16
CA THR A 81 -4.91 5.05 0.78
C THR A 81 -5.12 5.20 -0.72
N PHE A 82 -4.31 6.05 -1.37
CA PHE A 82 -4.53 6.45 -2.76
C PHE A 82 -3.48 5.96 -3.75
N CYS A 83 -2.23 5.77 -3.33
CA CYS A 83 -1.15 5.35 -4.22
C CYS A 83 -0.95 3.83 -4.20
N ARG A 84 -1.31 3.20 -3.09
CA ARG A 84 -1.19 1.75 -2.94
C ARG A 84 -2.10 0.98 -3.92
N PRO A 85 -1.57 -0.06 -4.59
CA PRO A 85 -2.36 -1.05 -5.32
C PRO A 85 -3.53 -1.65 -4.54
N VAL A 86 -4.62 -1.97 -5.22
CA VAL A 86 -5.76 -2.63 -4.58
C VAL A 86 -5.39 -4.03 -4.13
N GLY A 87 -5.62 -4.35 -2.86
CA GLY A 87 -5.34 -5.69 -2.30
C GLY A 87 -3.85 -5.98 -2.01
N ASP A 88 -2.94 -5.03 -2.23
CA ASP A 88 -1.53 -5.19 -1.82
C ASP A 88 -1.29 -4.64 -0.42
N PHE A 89 -1.33 -5.48 0.61
CA PHE A 89 -1.04 -5.05 1.98
C PHE A 89 0.45 -5.01 2.32
N HIS A 90 1.33 -5.40 1.40
CA HIS A 90 2.79 -5.39 1.56
C HIS A 90 3.47 -4.17 0.94
N TYR A 91 2.67 -3.24 0.38
CA TYR A 91 3.14 -1.97 -0.14
C TYR A 91 4.06 -1.22 0.82
N ARG A 92 5.14 -0.67 0.26
CA ARG A 92 6.17 0.05 1.01
C ARG A 92 5.87 1.54 1.00
N LEU A 93 5.58 2.09 2.17
CA LEU A 93 5.40 3.53 2.37
C LEU A 93 6.65 4.33 2.01
N GLY A 94 6.43 5.54 1.49
CA GLY A 94 7.46 6.47 1.03
C GLY A 94 7.92 6.22 -0.41
N SER A 95 7.33 5.27 -1.13
CA SER A 95 7.68 5.01 -2.53
C SER A 95 6.92 5.91 -3.50
N TRP A 96 5.70 6.35 -3.15
CA TRP A 96 4.84 7.20 -3.98
C TRP A 96 4.59 6.64 -5.39
N ASP A 97 4.59 5.32 -5.52
CA ASP A 97 4.33 4.61 -6.77
C ASP A 97 2.81 4.58 -7.05
N CYS A 98 2.20 5.77 -7.18
CA CYS A 98 0.75 5.93 -7.39
C CYS A 98 0.29 5.48 -8.78
N TRP A 99 1.26 5.26 -9.67
CA TRP A 99 1.07 4.75 -11.01
C TRP A 99 1.82 3.43 -11.06
N TYR A 100 1.09 2.33 -11.15
CA TYR A 100 1.67 1.04 -11.50
C TYR A 100 2.46 1.20 -12.81
N GLU A 101 3.76 0.99 -12.80
CA GLU A 101 4.46 0.64 -14.04
C GLU A 101 4.01 -0.78 -14.41
N GLU A 102 3.26 -0.88 -15.50
CA GLU A 102 2.58 -2.07 -16.03
C GLU A 102 3.55 -3.19 -16.46
N GLU A 103 4.86 -2.98 -16.34
CA GLU A 103 5.91 -3.83 -16.93
C GLU A 103 6.07 -5.23 -16.31
N GLN A 104 5.37 -5.55 -15.21
CA GLN A 104 5.46 -6.89 -14.58
C GLN A 104 4.22 -7.79 -14.76
N ALA A 105 3.18 -7.34 -15.46
CA ALA A 105 2.01 -8.18 -15.76
C ALA A 105 2.11 -8.93 -17.11
N GLU A 106 3.08 -8.60 -17.98
CA GLU A 106 3.18 -9.13 -19.35
C GLU A 106 4.13 -10.33 -19.52
N ILE A 107 4.45 -11.10 -18.47
CA ILE A 107 5.28 -12.31 -18.62
C ILE A 107 4.71 -13.50 -17.83
N ALA A 108 3.53 -13.97 -18.24
CA ALA A 108 3.20 -15.39 -18.17
C ALA A 108 2.66 -15.80 -19.56
N PRO A 109 3.19 -16.87 -20.19
CA PRO A 109 3.17 -17.02 -21.64
C PRO A 109 1.78 -17.41 -22.14
N ILE A 110 1.14 -16.55 -22.94
CA ILE A 110 0.04 -16.94 -23.80
C ILE A 110 0.69 -17.45 -25.09
N GLU A 111 1.13 -18.71 -25.08
CA GLU A 111 1.49 -19.42 -26.30
C GLU A 111 0.21 -19.78 -27.05
N GLU A 112 -0.36 -18.82 -27.78
CA GLU A 112 -1.22 -19.08 -28.95
C GLU A 112 -1.17 -17.88 -29.92
N GLU A 113 -0.07 -17.84 -30.70
CA GLU A 113 0.07 -17.30 -32.06
C GLU A 113 -0.88 -16.14 -32.49
N ALA A 114 -0.52 -14.90 -32.17
CA ALA A 114 -1.11 -13.72 -32.83
C ALA A 114 -0.42 -13.46 -34.18
N PRO A 115 -1.16 -13.18 -35.27
CA PRO A 115 -0.59 -12.91 -36.59
C PRO A 115 0.35 -11.69 -36.57
N PRO A 116 1.37 -11.64 -37.46
CA PRO A 116 2.46 -10.68 -37.38
C PRO A 116 1.94 -9.23 -37.33
N PRO A 117 2.46 -8.38 -36.43
CA PRO A 117 1.95 -7.02 -36.26
C PRO A 117 2.21 -6.20 -37.53
N GLU A 118 1.19 -5.45 -37.97
CA GLU A 118 1.38 -4.42 -39.00
C GLU A 118 2.46 -3.42 -38.55
N PRO A 119 3.26 -2.83 -39.48
CA PRO A 119 4.35 -1.93 -39.12
C PRO A 119 3.88 -0.79 -38.23
N TYR A 120 4.48 -0.66 -37.05
CA TYR A 120 4.17 0.40 -36.11
C TYR A 120 4.46 1.78 -36.72
N VAL A 121 3.45 2.66 -36.73
CA VAL A 121 3.60 4.07 -37.08
C VAL A 121 3.74 4.85 -35.77
N GLU A 122 4.90 5.45 -35.56
CA GLU A 122 5.19 6.25 -34.37
C GLU A 122 4.20 7.43 -34.24
N PRO A 123 3.49 7.58 -33.12
CA PRO A 123 2.57 8.70 -32.92
C PRO A 123 3.35 10.01 -32.74
N GLU A 124 3.01 11.03 -33.53
CA GLU A 124 3.62 12.37 -33.40
C GLU A 124 3.37 12.94 -32.00
N ARG A 125 4.46 13.24 -31.27
CA ARG A 125 4.39 13.82 -29.92
C ARG A 125 3.70 15.20 -29.98
N PRO A 126 2.67 15.47 -29.15
CA PRO A 126 2.06 16.79 -29.11
C PRO A 126 3.08 17.84 -28.61
N PRO A 127 3.07 19.06 -29.17
CA PRO A 127 4.02 20.10 -28.81
C PRO A 127 3.87 20.49 -27.33
N ILE A 128 5.00 20.52 -26.64
CA ILE A 128 5.10 20.95 -25.24
C ILE A 128 4.77 22.44 -25.21
N HIS A 129 3.65 22.79 -24.56
CA HIS A 129 3.26 24.17 -24.39
C HIS A 129 4.08 24.75 -23.24
N ASP A 130 5.19 25.42 -23.57
CA ASP A 130 5.96 26.20 -22.61
C ASP A 130 5.04 27.31 -22.07
N ARG A 131 4.62 27.18 -20.81
CA ARG A 131 3.85 28.20 -20.10
C ARG A 131 4.82 29.01 -19.25
N ASN A 132 5.22 30.14 -19.82
CA ASN A 132 5.96 31.22 -19.15
C ASN A 132 5.09 31.95 -18.13
#